data_AF-A0A087SY72-F1
#
_entry.id   AF-A0A087SY72-F1
#
_cell.length_a   1.000
_cell.length_b   1.000
_cell.length_c   1.000
_cell.angle_alpha   90.00
_cell.angle_beta   90.00
_cell.angle_gamma   90.00
#
_symmetry.space_group_name_H-M   'P 1'
#
loop_
_entity.id
_entity.type
_entity.pdbx_description
1 polymer ?
#
loop_
_entity_poly.entity_id
_entity_poly.type
_entity_poly.pdbx_seq_one_letter_code
_entity_poly.pdbx_strand_id
1 'polypeptide(L)'
;MKMDDSVKQLFSVAVDQHKRYAGPVRKEIQRMSDAFKDLGIAFQMDPSPSSDPLTAAIKHTAGVYEELGKMYEDQPKYDVEPMADVLHEYKGMLSAWPDVIHIQKSALNKVSEHKKLSEEGKLSSDNVAAISQRTDVISYATLAEINHFQRERVAYFKSMMETYLTAQIDFYQRITQKLQETLAMYQNS
;
A
#
# COMPACT_ATOMS: atom_id res chain seq x y z
N MET A 1 16.23 -1.80 -11.23
CA MET A 1 16.07 -3.20 -10.80
C MET A 1 15.69 -3.29 -9.33
N LYS A 2 16.53 -2.85 -8.38
CA LYS A 2 16.18 -2.94 -6.93
C LYS A 2 14.85 -2.28 -6.52
N MET A 3 14.51 -1.12 -7.09
CA MET A 3 13.25 -0.42 -6.78
C MET A 3 12.02 -1.12 -7.35
N ASP A 4 12.11 -1.69 -8.55
CA ASP A 4 11.01 -2.43 -9.18
C ASP A 4 10.63 -3.66 -8.35
N ASP A 5 11.63 -4.42 -7.92
CA ASP A 5 11.44 -5.57 -7.04
C ASP A 5 10.83 -5.15 -5.69
N SER A 6 11.32 -4.08 -5.08
CA SER A 6 10.79 -3.59 -3.80
C SER A 6 9.35 -3.08 -3.90
N VAL A 7 9.00 -2.35 -4.97
CA VAL A 7 7.63 -1.87 -5.19
C VAL A 7 6.68 -3.05 -5.41
N LYS A 8 7.07 -4.03 -6.23
CA LYS A 8 6.29 -5.26 -6.45
C LYS A 8 6.09 -6.06 -5.16
N GLN A 9 7.15 -6.20 -4.36
CA GLN A 9 7.08 -6.89 -3.08
C GLN A 9 6.12 -6.19 -2.12
N LEU A 10 6.26 -4.88 -1.94
CA LEU A 10 5.38 -4.13 -1.03
C LEU A 10 3.93 -4.14 -1.51
N PHE A 11 3.70 -4.00 -2.82
CA PHE A 11 2.37 -4.11 -3.41
C PHE A 11 1.73 -5.47 -3.12
N SER A 12 2.50 -6.56 -3.29
CA SER A 12 2.01 -7.92 -2.97
C SER A 12 1.62 -8.04 -1.50
N VAL A 13 2.47 -7.56 -0.59
CA VAL A 13 2.21 -7.62 0.86
C VAL A 13 0.98 -6.77 1.23
N ALA A 14 0.81 -5.60 0.61
CA ALA A 14 -0.36 -4.74 0.81
C ALA A 14 -1.66 -5.47 0.40
N VAL A 15 -1.69 -6.06 -0.79
CA VAL A 15 -2.85 -6.84 -1.27
C VAL A 15 -3.15 -8.02 -0.35
N ASP A 16 -2.13 -8.71 0.15
CA ASP A 16 -2.31 -9.82 1.08
C ASP A 16 -2.84 -9.35 2.44
N GLN A 17 -2.36 -8.21 2.95
CA GLN A 17 -2.86 -7.62 4.19
C GLN A 17 -4.33 -7.24 4.09
N HIS A 18 -4.74 -6.59 3.00
CA HIS A 18 -6.15 -6.28 2.73
C HIS A 18 -7.03 -7.55 2.81
N LYS A 19 -6.64 -8.62 2.11
CA LYS A 19 -7.37 -9.90 2.13
C LYS A 19 -7.40 -10.54 3.52
N ARG A 20 -6.31 -10.43 4.28
CA ARG A 20 -6.23 -10.95 5.65
C ARG A 20 -7.20 -10.24 6.58
N TYR A 21 -7.33 -8.93 6.47
CA TYR A 21 -8.23 -8.13 7.29
C TYR A 21 -9.70 -8.45 6.99
N ALA A 22 -10.09 -8.44 5.72
CA ALA A 22 -11.46 -8.73 5.30
C ALA A 22 -11.89 -10.19 5.55
N GLY A 23 -10.95 -11.13 5.62
CA GLY A 23 -11.25 -12.57 5.77
C GLY A 23 -10.82 -13.14 7.12
N PRO A 24 -9.60 -13.72 7.23
CA PRO A 24 -9.12 -14.40 8.44
C PRO A 24 -9.29 -13.61 9.75
N VAL A 25 -8.86 -12.34 9.77
CA VAL A 25 -8.88 -11.53 10.99
C VAL A 25 -10.32 -11.22 11.42
N ARG A 26 -11.16 -10.77 10.49
CA ARG A 26 -12.60 -10.59 10.73
C ARG A 26 -13.22 -11.86 11.32
N LYS A 27 -12.94 -13.04 10.74
CA LYS A 27 -13.48 -14.33 11.22
C LYS A 27 -12.99 -14.70 12.62
N GLU A 28 -11.74 -14.40 12.95
CA GLU A 28 -11.21 -14.60 14.30
C GLU A 28 -11.93 -13.73 15.33
N ILE A 29 -12.14 -12.46 15.01
CA ILE A 29 -12.83 -11.51 15.89
C ILE A 29 -14.32 -11.88 16.03
N GLN A 30 -14.97 -12.30 14.94
CA GLN A 30 -16.36 -12.76 14.98
C GLN A 30 -16.52 -13.99 15.90
N ARG A 31 -15.59 -14.94 15.85
CA ARG A 31 -15.62 -16.11 16.75
C ARG A 31 -15.55 -15.72 18.23
N MET A 32 -14.78 -14.67 18.56
CA MET A 32 -14.76 -14.13 19.93
C MET A 32 -16.11 -13.51 20.31
N SER A 33 -16.72 -12.73 19.42
CA SER A 33 -18.07 -12.20 19.60
C SER A 33 -19.09 -13.30 19.87
N ASP A 34 -19.10 -14.35 19.05
CA ASP A 34 -20.03 -15.47 19.19
C ASP A 34 -19.85 -16.20 20.53
N ALA A 35 -18.60 -16.44 20.93
CA ALA A 35 -18.29 -17.06 22.23
C ALA A 35 -18.77 -16.21 23.43
N PHE A 36 -18.59 -14.88 23.39
CA PHE A 36 -19.13 -13.99 24.42
C PHE A 36 -20.65 -13.99 24.44
N LYS A 37 -21.29 -14.05 23.28
CA LYS A 37 -22.74 -14.11 23.16
C LYS A 37 -23.30 -15.39 23.78
N ASP A 38 -22.70 -16.54 23.46
CA ASP A 38 -23.08 -17.83 24.02
C ASP A 38 -22.92 -17.86 25.55
N LEU A 39 -21.82 -17.29 26.06
CA LEU A 39 -21.60 -17.14 27.50
C LEU A 39 -22.67 -16.25 28.14
N GLY A 40 -23.00 -15.12 27.52
CA GLY A 40 -24.05 -14.22 28.00
C GLY A 40 -25.45 -14.84 27.98
N ILE A 41 -25.73 -15.75 27.03
CA ILE A 41 -26.98 -16.53 27.00
C ILE A 41 -27.00 -17.52 28.18
N ALA A 42 -25.89 -18.22 28.43
CA ALA A 42 -25.78 -19.16 29.54
C ALA A 42 -25.97 -18.46 30.90
N PHE A 43 -25.40 -17.27 31.08
CA PHE A 43 -25.56 -16.50 32.31
C PHE A 43 -27.01 -16.03 32.54
N GLN A 44 -27.74 -15.70 31.47
CA GLN A 44 -29.16 -15.32 31.56
C GLN A 44 -30.06 -16.47 32.04
N MET A 45 -29.60 -17.72 32.02
CA MET A 45 -30.36 -18.85 32.56
C MET A 45 -30.41 -18.84 34.09
N ASP A 46 -29.53 -18.10 34.77
CA ASP A 46 -29.60 -17.87 36.21
C ASP A 46 -30.64 -16.78 36.50
N PRO A 47 -31.73 -17.08 37.24
CA PRO A 47 -32.75 -16.11 37.57
C PRO A 47 -32.34 -15.10 38.65
N SER A 48 -31.12 -15.20 39.20
CA SER A 48 -30.64 -14.29 40.25
C SER A 48 -30.45 -12.86 39.71
N PRO A 49 -31.15 -11.84 40.27
CA PRO A 49 -30.98 -10.45 39.88
C PRO A 49 -29.56 -9.90 40.10
N SER A 50 -28.77 -10.55 40.97
CA SER A 50 -27.37 -10.16 41.21
C SER A 50 -26.47 -10.44 40.00
N SER A 51 -26.90 -11.27 39.05
CA SER A 51 -26.13 -11.62 37.85
C SER A 51 -26.42 -10.70 36.66
N ASP A 52 -27.49 -9.88 36.74
CA ASP A 52 -27.98 -9.06 35.62
C ASP A 52 -26.92 -8.07 35.10
N PRO A 53 -26.20 -7.30 35.95
CA PRO A 53 -25.19 -6.35 35.47
C PRO A 53 -24.05 -7.05 34.72
N LEU A 54 -23.56 -8.16 35.26
CA LEU A 54 -22.51 -8.97 34.64
C LEU A 54 -22.96 -9.58 33.31
N THR A 55 -24.18 -10.11 33.26
CA THR A 55 -24.78 -10.68 32.05
C THR A 55 -24.91 -9.62 30.95
N ALA A 56 -25.34 -8.40 31.31
CA ALA A 56 -25.41 -7.27 30.38
C ALA A 56 -24.03 -6.87 29.86
N ALA A 57 -23.02 -6.79 30.73
CA ALA A 57 -21.65 -6.46 30.35
C ALA A 57 -21.04 -7.50 29.39
N ILE A 58 -21.25 -8.81 29.63
CA ILE A 58 -20.80 -9.88 28.73
C ILE A 58 -21.44 -9.78 27.35
N LYS A 59 -22.75 -9.53 27.29
CA LYS A 59 -23.47 -9.35 26.01
C LYS A 59 -23.02 -8.09 25.28
N HIS A 60 -22.75 -7.00 26.01
CA HIS A 60 -22.20 -5.79 25.44
C HIS A 60 -20.82 -6.04 24.81
N THR A 61 -19.94 -6.80 25.49
CA THR A 61 -18.64 -7.20 24.95
C THR A 61 -18.77 -8.01 23.65
N ALA A 62 -19.76 -8.89 23.54
CA ALA A 62 -20.04 -9.59 22.29
C ALA A 62 -20.33 -8.60 21.13
N GLY A 63 -21.22 -7.63 21.37
CA GLY A 63 -21.54 -6.59 20.39
C GLY A 63 -20.32 -5.74 19.99
N VAL A 64 -19.48 -5.37 20.96
CA VAL A 64 -18.22 -4.65 20.69
C VAL A 64 -17.30 -5.47 19.79
N TYR A 65 -17.12 -6.77 20.04
CA TYR A 65 -16.30 -7.62 19.19
C TYR A 65 -16.90 -7.78 17.78
N GLU A 66 -18.23 -7.82 17.63
CA GLU A 66 -18.86 -7.79 16.30
C GLU A 66 -18.52 -6.50 15.54
N GLU A 67 -18.57 -5.34 16.21
CA GLU A 67 -18.18 -4.05 15.65
C GLU A 67 -16.69 -4.01 15.27
N LEU A 68 -15.81 -4.53 16.13
CA LEU A 68 -14.37 -4.62 15.83
C LEU A 68 -14.14 -5.45 14.55
N GLY A 69 -14.87 -6.55 14.35
CA GLY A 69 -14.78 -7.36 13.14
C GLY A 69 -15.09 -6.55 11.88
N LYS A 70 -16.15 -5.73 11.91
CA LYS A 70 -16.52 -4.82 10.82
C LYS A 70 -15.47 -3.73 10.61
N MET A 71 -14.91 -3.17 11.70
CA MET A 71 -13.84 -2.19 11.62
C MET A 71 -12.61 -2.74 10.90
N TYR A 72 -12.19 -3.98 11.18
CA TYR A 72 -11.09 -4.62 10.46
C TYR A 72 -11.42 -4.85 8.98
N GLU A 73 -12.64 -5.24 8.65
CA GLU A 73 -13.08 -5.42 7.27
C GLU A 73 -13.05 -4.12 6.45
N ASP A 74 -13.46 -3.01 7.06
CA ASP A 74 -13.51 -1.70 6.41
C ASP A 74 -12.17 -0.96 6.40
N GLN A 75 -11.25 -1.30 7.32
CA GLN A 75 -10.00 -0.56 7.51
C GLN A 75 -9.14 -0.40 6.25
N PRO A 76 -8.95 -1.43 5.39
CA PRO A 76 -8.06 -1.34 4.24
C PRO A 76 -8.33 -0.15 3.29
N LYS A 77 -9.57 0.33 3.23
CA LYS A 77 -10.00 1.48 2.42
C LYS A 77 -9.29 2.78 2.80
N TYR A 78 -8.80 2.88 4.04
CA TYR A 78 -8.24 4.11 4.59
C TYR A 78 -6.70 4.12 4.57
N ASP A 79 -6.05 2.95 4.45
CA ASP A 79 -4.60 2.83 4.54
C ASP A 79 -3.97 2.02 3.39
N VAL A 80 -4.28 0.73 3.32
CA VAL A 80 -3.59 -0.24 2.46
C VAL A 80 -4.02 -0.10 1.00
N GLU A 81 -5.29 0.21 0.73
CA GLU A 81 -5.79 0.47 -0.62
C GLU A 81 -5.15 1.73 -1.23
N PRO A 82 -5.19 2.92 -0.58
CA PRO A 82 -4.46 4.10 -1.07
C PRO A 82 -2.96 3.86 -1.28
N MET A 83 -2.32 3.08 -0.39
CA MET A 83 -0.93 2.69 -0.56
C MET A 83 -0.72 1.79 -1.79
N ALA A 84 -1.60 0.82 -2.00
CA ALA A 84 -1.52 -0.10 -3.14
C ALA A 84 -1.71 0.64 -4.48
N ASP A 85 -2.55 1.67 -4.54
CA ASP A 85 -2.75 2.49 -5.73
C ASP A 85 -1.46 3.20 -6.16
N VAL A 86 -0.79 3.89 -5.23
CA VAL A 86 0.50 4.55 -5.51
C VAL A 86 1.53 3.51 -5.95
N LEU A 87 1.63 2.36 -5.27
CA LEU A 87 2.57 1.31 -5.65
C LEU A 87 2.26 0.72 -7.03
N HIS A 88 0.98 0.62 -7.41
CA HIS A 88 0.56 0.15 -8.72
C HIS A 88 1.00 1.11 -9.84
N GLU A 89 0.82 2.42 -9.63
CA GLU A 89 1.29 3.43 -10.57
C GLU A 89 2.80 3.35 -10.78
N TYR A 90 3.58 3.29 -9.69
CA TYR A 90 5.04 3.19 -9.78
C TYR A 90 5.50 1.88 -10.41
N LYS A 91 4.80 0.75 -10.15
CA LYS A 91 5.05 -0.51 -10.85
C LYS A 91 4.87 -0.36 -12.36
N GLY A 92 3.84 0.36 -12.79
CA GLY A 92 3.59 0.68 -14.20
C GLY A 92 4.73 1.50 -14.81
N MET A 93 5.09 2.62 -14.17
CA MET A 93 6.20 3.48 -14.62
C MET A 93 7.54 2.72 -14.67
N LEU A 94 7.84 1.92 -13.64
CA LEU A 94 9.06 1.11 -13.55
C LEU A 94 9.18 0.07 -14.65
N SER A 95 8.05 -0.45 -15.13
CA SER A 95 8.03 -1.42 -16.23
C SER A 95 8.42 -0.83 -17.59
N ALA A 96 8.27 0.49 -17.80
CA ALA A 96 8.61 1.17 -19.05
C ALA A 96 10.10 1.56 -19.14
N TRP A 97 10.77 1.74 -18.00
CA TRP A 97 12.16 2.20 -17.96
C TRP A 97 13.18 1.31 -18.69
N PRO A 98 13.09 -0.04 -18.71
CA PRO A 98 13.99 -0.87 -19.50
C PRO A 98 14.01 -0.49 -20.99
N ASP A 99 12.84 -0.23 -21.58
CA ASP A 99 12.71 0.13 -23.00
C ASP A 99 13.24 1.54 -23.27
N VAL A 100 12.95 2.50 -22.38
CA VAL A 100 13.51 3.87 -22.45
C VAL A 100 15.04 3.84 -22.43
N ILE A 101 15.62 3.08 -21.50
CA ILE A 101 17.07 2.92 -21.39
C ILE A 101 17.64 2.20 -22.62
N HIS A 102 16.91 1.22 -23.17
CA HIS A 102 17.32 0.53 -24.38
C HIS A 102 17.37 1.48 -25.59
N ILE A 103 16.37 2.34 -25.78
CA ILE A 103 16.36 3.35 -26.84
C ILE A 103 17.55 4.29 -26.70
N GLN A 104 17.83 4.79 -25.50
CA GLN A 104 18.98 5.65 -25.22
C GLN A 104 20.31 4.96 -25.56
N LYS A 105 20.49 3.70 -25.13
CA LYS A 105 21.70 2.92 -25.47
C LYS A 105 21.86 2.72 -26.97
N SER A 106 20.77 2.40 -27.65
CA SER A 106 20.76 2.19 -29.11
C SER A 106 21.09 3.48 -29.87
N ALA A 107 20.62 4.64 -29.40
CA ALA A 107 20.97 5.94 -29.97
C ALA A 107 22.47 6.25 -29.82
N LEU A 108 23.04 6.01 -28.63
CA LEU A 108 24.47 6.19 -28.37
C LEU A 108 25.34 5.26 -29.23
N ASN A 109 24.94 3.99 -29.36
CA ASN A 109 25.66 3.02 -30.19
C ASN A 109 25.67 3.44 -31.67
N LYS A 110 24.55 3.96 -32.20
CA LYS A 110 24.49 4.49 -33.57
C LYS A 110 25.44 5.67 -33.79
N VAL A 111 25.59 6.56 -32.81
CA VAL A 111 26.56 7.66 -32.93
C VAL A 111 27.99 7.11 -33.00
N SER A 112 28.32 6.13 -32.17
CA SER A 112 29.64 5.47 -32.20
C SER A 112 29.93 4.79 -33.54
N GLU A 113 28.96 4.05 -34.07
CA GLU A 113 29.05 3.39 -35.38
C GLU A 113 29.22 4.40 -36.52
N HIS A 114 28.42 5.47 -36.54
CA HIS A 114 28.52 6.52 -37.56
C HIS A 114 29.86 7.26 -37.51
N LYS A 115 30.41 7.50 -36.31
CA LYS A 115 31.76 8.07 -36.15
C LYS A 115 32.81 7.17 -36.79
N LYS A 116 32.77 5.86 -36.51
CA LYS A 116 33.68 4.88 -37.12
C LYS A 116 33.56 4.83 -38.64
N LEU A 117 32.34 4.82 -39.18
CA LEU A 117 32.12 4.85 -40.63
C LEU A 117 32.66 6.12 -41.29
N SER A 118 32.60 7.26 -40.58
CA SER A 118 33.17 8.51 -41.06
C SER A 118 34.71 8.49 -41.06
N GLU A 119 35.34 7.92 -40.02
CA GLU A 119 36.80 7.70 -39.97
C GLU A 119 37.30 6.78 -41.10
N GLU A 120 36.49 5.80 -41.50
CA GLU A 120 36.75 4.93 -42.65
C GLU A 120 36.46 5.61 -44.01
N GLY A 121 36.05 6.88 -44.03
CA GLY A 121 35.71 7.65 -45.23
C GLY A 121 34.39 7.24 -45.90
N LYS A 122 33.59 6.38 -45.25
CA LYS A 122 32.32 5.84 -45.77
C LYS A 122 31.11 6.73 -45.47
N LEU A 123 31.30 7.75 -44.64
CA LEU A 123 30.23 8.65 -44.19
C LEU A 123 30.75 10.09 -44.05
N SER A 124 29.95 11.07 -44.47
CA SER A 124 30.29 12.48 -44.28
C SER A 124 30.19 12.90 -42.81
N SER A 125 30.99 13.91 -42.44
CA SER A 125 30.93 14.56 -41.12
C SER A 125 29.54 15.13 -40.81
N ASP A 126 28.85 15.63 -41.82
CA ASP A 126 27.51 16.24 -41.67
C ASP A 126 26.47 15.22 -41.23
N ASN A 127 26.57 13.98 -41.74
CA ASN A 127 25.71 12.87 -41.30
C ASN A 127 26.01 12.47 -39.85
N VAL A 128 27.27 12.52 -39.42
CA VAL A 128 27.65 12.29 -38.01
C VAL A 128 27.13 13.39 -37.10
N ALA A 129 27.20 14.65 -37.54
CA ALA A 129 26.68 15.79 -36.79
C ALA A 129 25.16 15.68 -36.60
N ALA A 130 24.42 15.36 -37.67
CA ALA A 130 22.97 15.21 -37.62
C ALA A 130 22.51 14.08 -36.69
N ILE A 131 23.16 12.90 -36.73
CA ILE A 131 22.81 11.80 -35.81
C ILE A 131 23.17 12.14 -34.36
N SER A 132 24.30 12.83 -34.15
CA SER A 132 24.72 13.26 -32.80
C SER A 132 23.70 14.23 -32.20
N GLN A 133 23.26 15.23 -32.96
CA GLN A 133 22.25 16.19 -32.50
C GLN A 133 20.93 15.51 -32.11
N ARG A 134 20.47 14.53 -32.88
CA ARG A 134 19.25 13.77 -32.55
C ARG A 134 19.42 12.94 -31.28
N THR A 135 20.59 12.32 -31.10
CA THR A 135 20.92 11.56 -29.88
C THR A 135 21.02 12.48 -28.67
N ASP A 136 21.51 13.71 -28.81
CA ASP A 136 21.53 14.70 -27.73
C ASP A 136 20.11 15.04 -27.26
N VAL A 137 19.18 15.25 -28.19
CA VAL A 137 17.76 15.49 -27.86
C VAL A 137 17.17 14.31 -27.05
N ILE A 138 17.41 13.07 -27.48
CA ILE A 138 16.96 11.87 -26.73
C ILE A 138 17.59 11.83 -25.33
N SER A 139 18.88 12.16 -25.23
CA SER A 139 19.62 12.16 -23.97
C SER A 139 19.08 13.20 -22.99
N TYR A 140 18.84 14.43 -23.45
CA TYR A 140 18.27 15.48 -22.61
C TYR A 140 16.84 15.17 -22.19
N ALA A 141 16.00 14.64 -23.09
CA ALA A 141 14.65 14.22 -22.75
C ALA A 141 14.66 13.10 -21.69
N THR A 142 15.52 12.09 -21.87
CA THR A 142 15.67 10.98 -20.90
C THR A 142 16.14 11.48 -19.55
N LEU A 143 17.13 12.39 -19.50
CA LEU A 143 17.62 12.98 -18.26
C LEU A 143 16.56 13.83 -17.56
N ALA A 144 15.80 14.63 -18.32
CA ALA A 144 14.69 15.40 -17.78
C ALA A 144 13.64 14.50 -17.13
N GLU A 145 13.28 13.39 -17.80
CA GLU A 145 12.31 12.43 -17.29
C GLU A 145 12.82 11.70 -16.04
N ILE A 146 14.10 11.29 -16.02
CA ILE A 146 14.69 10.68 -14.82
C ILE A 146 14.62 11.66 -13.64
N ASN A 147 14.96 12.93 -13.86
CA ASN A 147 14.91 13.94 -12.80
C ASN A 147 13.48 14.21 -12.32
N HIS A 148 12.52 14.26 -13.24
CA HIS A 148 11.11 14.39 -12.90
C HIS A 148 10.64 13.19 -12.07
N PHE A 149 10.88 11.97 -12.54
CA PHE A 149 10.55 10.74 -11.82
C PHE A 149 11.13 10.70 -10.41
N GLN A 150 12.40 11.08 -10.22
CA GLN A 150 13.02 11.10 -8.89
C GLN A 150 12.38 12.14 -7.96
N ARG A 151 11.97 13.29 -8.49
CA ARG A 151 11.30 14.35 -7.72
C ARG A 151 9.91 13.91 -7.27
N GLU A 152 9.10 13.43 -8.21
CA GLU A 152 7.75 12.94 -7.92
C GLU A 152 7.79 11.77 -6.95
N ARG A 153 8.73 10.83 -7.13
CA ARG A 153 8.92 9.69 -6.21
C ARG A 153 8.99 10.11 -4.76
N VAL A 154 9.75 11.16 -4.44
CA VAL A 154 9.89 11.63 -3.07
C VAL A 154 8.56 12.17 -2.53
N ALA A 155 7.85 12.97 -3.33
CA ALA A 155 6.59 13.57 -2.93
C ALA A 155 5.48 12.50 -2.72
N TYR A 156 5.28 11.61 -3.69
CA TYR A 156 4.25 10.58 -3.64
C TYR A 156 4.50 9.57 -2.52
N PHE A 157 5.72 9.06 -2.37
CA PHE A 157 6.00 8.10 -1.30
C PHE A 157 5.91 8.73 0.09
N LYS A 158 6.26 10.01 0.24
CA LYS A 158 6.04 10.73 1.48
C LYS A 158 4.54 10.79 1.82
N SER A 159 3.72 11.29 0.89
CA SER A 159 2.27 11.40 1.10
C SER A 159 1.63 10.03 1.35
N MET A 160 2.04 9.00 0.61
CA MET A 160 1.57 7.63 0.78
C MET A 160 1.82 7.12 2.20
N MET A 161 3.03 7.31 2.73
CA MET A 161 3.39 6.86 4.07
C MET A 161 2.71 7.68 5.17
N GLU A 162 2.54 8.99 4.96
CA GLU A 162 1.79 9.87 5.88
C GLU A 162 0.33 9.42 5.99
N THR A 163 -0.34 9.16 4.86
CA THR A 163 -1.72 8.64 4.84
C THR A 163 -1.82 7.28 5.54
N TYR A 164 -0.95 6.34 5.19
CA TYR A 164 -0.96 4.98 5.77
C TYR A 164 -0.81 5.02 7.29
N LEU A 165 0.19 5.74 7.80
CA LEU A 165 0.46 5.79 9.24
C LEU A 165 -0.64 6.52 10.01
N THR A 166 -1.18 7.62 9.45
CA THR A 166 -2.29 8.35 10.08
C THR A 166 -3.52 7.46 10.22
N ALA A 167 -3.93 6.79 9.15
CA ALA A 167 -5.08 5.89 9.16
C ALA A 167 -4.89 4.69 10.10
N GLN A 168 -3.68 4.14 10.21
CA GLN A 168 -3.34 3.08 11.17
C GLN A 168 -3.44 3.57 12.63
N ILE A 169 -2.92 4.76 12.93
CA ILE A 169 -3.02 5.35 14.27
C ILE A 169 -4.50 5.52 14.66
N ASP A 170 -5.29 6.14 13.79
CA ASP A 170 -6.72 6.40 14.02
C ASP A 170 -7.50 5.09 14.18
N PHE A 171 -7.13 4.04 13.45
CA PHE A 171 -7.72 2.71 13.60
C PHE A 171 -7.51 2.12 14.99
N TYR A 172 -6.26 2.06 15.44
CA TYR A 172 -5.94 1.48 16.75
C TYR A 172 -6.48 2.32 17.91
N GLN A 173 -6.57 3.65 17.75
CA GLN A 173 -7.24 4.52 18.72
C GLN A 173 -8.74 4.21 18.83
N ARG A 174 -9.45 4.06 17.70
CA ARG A 174 -10.87 3.67 17.71
C ARG A 174 -11.11 2.30 18.34
N ILE A 175 -10.24 1.32 18.05
CA ILE A 175 -10.29 0.00 18.72
C ILE A 175 -10.14 0.17 20.23
N THR A 176 -9.14 0.94 20.66
CA THR A 176 -8.87 1.18 22.08
C THR A 176 -10.08 1.80 22.77
N GLN A 177 -10.72 2.78 22.14
CA GLN A 177 -11.94 3.41 22.66
C GLN A 177 -13.06 2.38 22.85
N LYS A 178 -13.32 1.53 21.85
CA LYS A 178 -14.36 0.49 21.93
C LYS A 178 -14.12 -0.51 23.07
N LEU A 179 -12.86 -0.88 23.28
CA LEU A 179 -12.47 -1.75 24.38
C LEU A 179 -12.61 -1.05 25.75
N GLN A 180 -12.30 0.24 25.84
CA GLN A 180 -12.51 1.03 27.06
C GLN A 180 -13.99 1.19 27.40
N GLU A 181 -14.85 1.43 26.41
CA GLU A 181 -16.31 1.52 26.56
C GLU A 181 -16.87 0.23 27.15
N THR A 182 -16.49 -0.94 26.61
CA THR A 182 -16.98 -2.22 27.14
C THR A 182 -16.36 -2.59 28.50
N LEU A 183 -15.12 -2.18 28.79
CA LEU A 183 -14.51 -2.37 30.10
C LEU A 183 -15.27 -1.61 31.19
N ALA A 184 -15.69 -0.38 30.90
CA ALA A 184 -16.43 0.46 31.85
C ALA A 184 -17.76 -0.20 32.28
N MET A 185 -18.39 -1.02 31.43
CA MET A 185 -19.58 -1.78 31.80
C MET A 185 -19.33 -2.66 33.02
N TYR A 186 -18.17 -3.31 33.11
CA TYR A 186 -17.83 -4.17 34.26
C TYR A 186 -17.41 -3.38 35.50
N GLN A 187 -16.83 -2.19 35.32
CA GLN A 187 -16.39 -1.34 36.43
C GLN A 187 -17.55 -0.58 37.10
N ASN A 188 -18.60 -0.32 36.32
CA ASN A 188 -19.80 0.38 36.77
C ASN A 188 -20.96 -0.58 37.10
N SER A 189 -20.74 -1.90 37.01
CA SER A 189 -21.68 -2.98 37.36
C SER A 189 -21.74 -3.24 38.86
#